data_AF-X1UTP4-F1
#
_entry.id   AF-X1UTP4-F1
#
_cell.length_a   1.000
_cell.length_b   1.000
_cell.length_c   1.000
_cell.angle_alpha   90.00
_cell.angle_beta   90.00
_cell.angle_gamma   90.00
#
_symmetry.space_group_name_H-M   'P 1'
#
loop_
_entity.id
_entity.type
_entity.pdbx_description
1 polymer ?
#
loop_
_entity_poly.entity_id
_entity_poly.type
_entity_poly.pdbx_seq_one_letter_code
_entity_poly.pdbx_strand_id
1 'polypeptide(L)' 'AKLADGQAIVEVNGDTVGQCLEQLAARFPRLKKRLFEKDSALSRILEIYVNGESIYPDELATTVKDGDELD' A
#
# COMPACT_ATOMS: atom_id res chain seq x y z
N ALA A 1 -8.26 -3.95 -12.13
CA ALA A 1 -7.44 -3.24 -13.14
C ALA A 1 -7.81 -1.77 -13.37
N LYS A 2 -9.05 -1.27 -13.19
CA LYS A 2 -9.40 0.13 -13.55
C LYS A 2 -8.97 1.22 -12.53
N LEU A 3 -8.39 0.84 -11.40
CA LEU A 3 -8.07 1.76 -10.30
C LEU A 3 -6.64 2.33 -10.36
N ALA A 4 -5.71 1.62 -11.00
CA ALA A 4 -4.33 2.04 -11.26
C ALA A 4 -4.08 2.15 -12.78
N ASP A 5 -5.02 2.74 -13.53
CA ASP A 5 -4.93 2.94 -14.98
C ASP A 5 -4.60 1.69 -15.82
N GLY A 6 -5.05 0.52 -15.37
CA GLY A 6 -4.80 -0.76 -16.05
C GLY A 6 -3.47 -1.42 -15.68
N GLN A 7 -2.65 -0.79 -14.85
CA GLN A 7 -1.38 -1.35 -14.37
C GLN A 7 -1.64 -2.44 -13.33
N ALA A 8 -1.00 -3.60 -13.52
CA ALA A 8 -1.04 -4.70 -12.57
C ALA A 8 0.00 -4.50 -11.44
N ILE A 9 1.15 -3.90 -11.77
CA ILE A 9 2.25 -3.60 -10.85
C ILE A 9 2.56 -2.10 -10.96
N VAL A 10 2.77 -1.46 -9.82
CA VAL A 10 3.16 -0.05 -9.72
C VAL A 10 4.40 0.04 -8.86
N GLU A 11 5.48 0.56 -9.42
CA GLU A 11 6.68 0.88 -8.64
C GLU A 11 6.42 2.11 -7.75
N VAL A 12 6.80 1.96 -6.48
CA VAL A 12 6.70 2.98 -5.44
C VAL A 12 8.03 3.09 -4.69
N ASN A 13 8.22 4.22 -4.01
CA ASN A 13 9.38 4.57 -3.20
C ASN A 13 8.85 4.92 -1.81
N GLY A 14 9.46 4.31 -0.81
CA GLY A 14 9.17 4.53 0.60
C GLY A 14 10.03 3.61 1.45
N ASP A 15 10.32 4.04 2.68
CA ASP A 15 11.06 3.25 3.67
C ASP A 15 10.13 2.35 4.50
N THR A 16 8.81 2.59 4.41
CA THR A 16 7.77 1.76 5.04
C THR A 16 6.62 1.50 4.10
N VAL A 17 5.84 0.45 4.39
CA VAL A 17 4.59 0.15 3.68
C VAL A 17 3.66 1.35 3.66
N GLY A 18 3.53 2.08 4.77
CA GLY A 18 2.69 3.28 4.83
C GLY A 18 3.11 4.35 3.82
N GLN A 19 4.41 4.62 3.70
CA GLN A 19 4.93 5.58 2.72
C GLN A 19 4.70 5.11 1.28
N CYS A 20 4.90 3.81 1.00
CA CYS A 20 4.62 3.20 -0.29
C CYS A 20 3.14 3.36 -0.69
N LEU A 21 2.21 3.09 0.23
CA LEU A 21 0.77 3.25 -0.01
C LEU A 21 0.35 4.72 -0.16
N GLU A 22 0.96 5.63 0.60
CA GLU A 22 0.73 7.06 0.46
C GLU A 22 1.15 7.56 -0.92
N GLN A 23 2.32 7.12 -1.40
CA GLN A 23 2.79 7.47 -2.74
C GLN A 23 1.88 6.87 -3.83
N LEU A 24 1.44 5.62 -3.67
CA LEU A 24 0.46 4.98 -4.55
C LEU A 24 -0.85 5.79 -4.60
N ALA A 25 -1.35 6.22 -3.43
CA ALA A 25 -2.57 7.02 -3.31
C ALA A 25 -2.41 8.44 -3.89
N ALA A 26 -1.22 9.03 -3.81
CA ALA A 26 -0.92 10.32 -4.42
C ALA A 26 -0.96 10.24 -5.95
N ARG A 27 -0.41 9.15 -6.53
CA ARG A 27 -0.45 8.89 -7.97
C ARG A 27 -1.85 8.51 -8.46
N PHE A 28 -2.59 7.75 -7.65
CA PHE A 28 -3.94 7.28 -7.98
C PHE A 28 -4.95 7.65 -6.87
N PRO A 29 -5.46 8.89 -6.85
CA PRO A 29 -6.38 9.36 -5.81
C PRO A 29 -7.66 8.52 -5.64
N ARG A 30 -8.04 7.77 -6.69
CA ARG A 30 -9.19 6.83 -6.67
C ARG A 30 -8.96 5.65 -5.72
N LEU A 31 -7.70 5.24 -5.51
CA LEU A 31 -7.32 4.18 -4.57
C LEU A 31 -7.34 4.65 -3.11
N LYS A 32 -7.15 5.95 -2.85
CA LYS A 32 -7.05 6.48 -1.49
C LYS A 32 -8.22 6.08 -0.59
N LYS A 33 -9.46 6.09 -1.11
CA LYS A 33 -10.67 5.70 -0.37
C LYS A 33 -10.83 4.19 -0.14
N ARG A 34 -10.02 3.38 -0.83
CA ARG A 34 -9.95 1.92 -0.63
C ARG A 34 -8.84 1.55 0.33
N LEU A 35 -7.71 2.24 0.23
CA LEU A 35 -6.52 2.02 1.07
C LEU A 35 -6.72 2.58 2.48
N PHE A 36 -7.28 3.78 2.60
CA PHE A 36 -7.36 4.50 3.87
C PHE A 36 -8.80 4.81 4.29
N GLU A 37 -9.03 4.77 5.59
CA GLU A 37 -10.24 5.27 6.22
C GLU A 37 -10.18 6.80 6.44
N LYS A 38 -11.22 7.38 7.06
CA LYS A 38 -11.32 8.83 7.26
C LYS A 38 -10.17 9.43 8.07
N ASP A 39 -9.57 8.63 8.94
CA ASP A 39 -8.51 9.06 9.88
C ASP A 39 -7.10 8.76 9.36
N SER A 40 -6.95 8.50 8.06
CA SER A 40 -5.70 8.02 7.44
C SER A 40 -5.20 6.66 7.96
N ALA A 41 -6.02 5.94 8.72
CA ALA A 41 -5.75 4.56 9.10
C ALA A 41 -5.90 3.63 7.89
N LEU A 42 -5.12 2.55 7.85
CA LEU A 42 -5.29 1.51 6.84
C LEU A 42 -6.68 0.90 6.96
N SER A 43 -7.31 0.63 5.82
CA SER A 43 -8.64 0.03 5.81
C SER A 43 -8.62 -1.38 6.39
N ARG A 44 -9.50 -1.64 7.36
CA ARG A 44 -9.58 -2.94 8.07
C ARG A 44 -9.98 -4.14 7.19
N ILE A 45 -10.37 -3.88 5.95
CA ILE A 45 -10.74 -4.92 4.98
C ILE A 45 -9.55 -5.32 4.10
N LEU A 46 -8.41 -4.63 4.22
CA LEU A 46 -7.19 -4.95 3.49
C LEU A 46 -6.28 -5.77 4.40
N GLU A 47 -5.72 -6.81 3.82
CA GLU A 47 -4.61 -7.55 4.38
C GLU A 47 -3.43 -7.30 3.46
N ILE A 48 -2.30 -6.88 4.02
CA ILE A 48 -1.09 -6.56 3.25
C ILE A 48 -0.06 -7.64 3.50
N TYR A 49 0.62 -8.04 2.43
CA TYR A 49 1.76 -8.92 2.50
C TYR A 49 3.01 -8.20 2.02
N VAL A 50 4.15 -8.52 2.65
CA VAL A 50 5.48 -8.14 2.14
C VAL A 50 6.20 -9.43 1.80
N ASN A 51 6.56 -9.59 0.53
CA ASN A 51 7.18 -10.82 0.00
C ASN A 51 6.39 -12.11 0.37
N GLY A 52 5.06 -12.02 0.39
CA GLY A 52 4.16 -13.13 0.73
C GLY A 52 3.95 -13.38 2.23
N GLU A 53 4.53 -12.58 3.12
CA GLU A 53 4.32 -12.69 4.57
C GLU A 53 3.33 -11.63 5.06
N SER A 54 2.35 -12.04 5.88
CA SER A 54 1.38 -11.12 6.50
C SER A 54 2.09 -10.27 7.57
N ILE A 55 1.86 -8.97 7.53
CA ILE A 55 2.50 -7.98 8.42
C ILE A 55 1.53 -7.39 9.45
N TYR A 56 0.32 -7.95 9.56
CA TYR A 56 -0.64 -7.59 10.59
C TYR A 56 -0.04 -7.79 11.99
N PRO A 57 -0.30 -6.89 12.97
CA PRO A 57 -1.18 -5.71 12.93
C PRO A 57 -0.48 -4.38 12.66
N ASP A 58 0.83 -4.37 12.38
CA ASP A 58 1.64 -3.15 12.30
C ASP A 58 2.01 -2.83 10.84
N GLU A 59 1.03 -2.93 9.93
CA GLU A 59 1.31 -2.96 8.50
C GLU A 59 1.99 -1.67 8.04
N LEU A 60 1.43 -0.51 8.39
CA LEU A 60 1.94 0.79 7.95
C LEU A 60 3.33 1.14 8.48
N ALA A 61 3.69 0.62 9.65
CA ALA A 61 4.98 0.86 10.29
C ALA A 61 6.06 -0.12 9.82
N THR A 62 5.68 -1.19 9.12
CA THR A 62 6.62 -2.20 8.64
C THR A 62 7.57 -1.58 7.63
N THR A 63 8.87 -1.70 7.91
CA THR A 63 9.95 -1.21 7.05
C THR A 63 10.08 -2.09 5.81
N VAL A 64 10.33 -1.47 4.67
CA VAL A 64 10.59 -2.15 3.40
C VAL A 64 11.92 -1.69 2.84
N LYS A 65 12.49 -2.51 1.96
CA LYS A 65 13.72 -2.21 1.22
C LYS A 65 13.47 -2.26 -0.27
N ASP A 66 14.43 -1.73 -1.03
CA ASP A 66 14.41 -1.86 -2.48
C ASP A 66 14.30 -3.33 -2.90
N GLY A 67 13.38 -3.58 -3.85
CA GLY A 67 13.05 -4.91 -4.34
C GLY A 67 12.04 -5.72 -3.52
N ASP A 68 11.51 -5.19 -2.40
CA ASP A 68 10.40 -5.85 -1.70
C ASP A 68 9.08 -5.71 -2.49
N GLU A 69 8.29 -6.79 -2.52
CA GLU A 69 6.97 -6.83 -3.16
C GLU A 69 5.85 -6.67 -2.12
N LEU A 70 4.86 -5.83 -2.44
CA LEU A 70 3.68 -5.59 -1.61
C LEU A 70 2.43 -6.11 -2.35
N ASP A 71 1.68 -7.01 -1.70
CA ASP A 71 0.42 -7.58 -2.21
C ASP A 71 -0.79 -7.19 -1.36
#